data_AF-A0AAN7QGX9-F1
#
_entry.id   AF-A0AAN7QGX9-F1
#
_cell.length_a   1.000
_cell.length_b   1.000
_cell.length_c   1.000
_cell.angle_alpha   90.00
_cell.angle_beta   90.00
_cell.angle_gamma   90.00
#
_symmetry.space_group_name_H-M   'P 1'
#
loop_
_entity.id
_entity.type
_entity.pdbx_description
1 polymer ?
#
loop_
_entity_poly.entity_id
_entity_poly.type
_entity_poly.pdbx_seq_one_letter_code
_entity_poly.pdbx_strand_id
1 'polypeptide(L)'
;MAMTVHENRSCIGALMYVLVPMPCLFFGGGSTQFLISRDGGGWIDAAKFLTGASSIGSLAIPIILRHADLINTGAMFIEFTSFFIFVMTVLCFHRASLDDDWLKSWPYINLDCPPVEEGSEKAKRRFERMVRLMNDKSKRKVREPKEENVTLGPAVREGEHVFGVAHIFASFNDTFIHVTDLSGRETMVRITGGMKVKADRDESSPYAAMLAAQDVSQRCKELGITALHIKLRATGGNKTKTPGPGAQSALRALARSGMKIGRIEDVTPIPTDSTRRKGGRRGRRL
;
A
#
# COMPACT_ATOMS: atom_id res chain seq x y z
N MET A 1 35.75 36.79 6.88
CA MET A 1 34.50 36.30 7.51
C MET A 1 33.49 35.67 6.53
N ALA A 2 33.72 35.73 5.20
CA ALA A 2 32.83 35.09 4.20
C ALA A 2 33.29 33.69 3.73
N MET A 3 34.55 33.28 4.00
CA MET A 3 35.05 31.96 3.59
C MET A 3 34.65 30.81 4.54
N THR A 4 34.42 31.08 5.83
CA THR A 4 34.08 30.03 6.82
C THR A 4 32.62 29.54 6.72
N VAL A 5 31.74 30.29 6.05
CA VAL A 5 30.31 29.93 5.91
C VAL A 5 30.09 28.90 4.80
N HIS A 6 30.96 28.87 3.78
CA HIS A 6 30.82 27.94 2.65
C HIS A 6 31.33 26.52 2.98
N GLU A 7 32.31 26.42 3.87
CA GLU A 7 32.86 25.15 4.35
C GLU A 7 31.89 24.46 5.33
N ASN A 8 31.21 25.22 6.19
CA ASN A 8 30.24 24.70 7.16
C ASN A 8 28.92 24.22 6.54
N ARG A 9 28.49 24.77 5.40
CA ARG A 9 27.33 24.22 4.65
C ARG A 9 27.60 22.82 4.10
N SER A 10 28.86 22.52 3.76
CA SER A 10 29.27 21.23 3.21
C SER A 10 29.27 20.14 4.29
N CYS A 11 29.67 20.47 5.53
CA CYS A 11 29.65 19.55 6.67
C CYS A 11 28.23 19.19 7.14
N ILE A 12 27.28 20.14 7.09
CA ILE A 12 25.88 19.91 7.46
C ILE A 12 25.17 19.06 6.40
N GLY A 13 25.43 19.33 5.11
CA GLY A 13 24.98 18.47 4.02
C GLY A 13 25.52 17.04 4.17
N ALA A 14 26.81 16.89 4.49
CA ALA A 14 27.44 15.58 4.71
C ALA A 14 26.84 14.83 5.90
N LEU A 15 26.58 15.50 7.03
CA LEU A 15 25.93 14.88 8.20
C LEU A 15 24.48 14.47 7.91
N MET A 16 23.74 15.27 7.14
CA MET A 16 22.38 14.91 6.71
C MET A 16 22.41 13.69 5.77
N TYR A 17 23.37 13.63 4.83
CA TYR A 17 23.55 12.49 3.94
C TYR A 17 24.05 11.21 4.63
N VAL A 18 24.63 11.31 5.83
CA VAL A 18 25.05 10.14 6.64
C VAL A 18 23.95 9.69 7.62
N LEU A 19 23.18 10.62 8.19
CA LEU A 19 22.09 10.31 9.14
C LEU A 19 20.77 9.90 8.48
N VAL A 20 20.46 10.43 7.29
CA VAL A 20 19.25 10.04 6.52
C VAL A 20 19.25 8.58 6.04
N PRO A 21 20.38 7.96 5.65
CA PRO A 21 20.39 6.53 5.27
C PRO A 21 20.51 5.56 6.45
N MET A 22 20.87 5.98 7.66
CA MET A 22 20.99 5.08 8.82
C MET A 22 19.67 4.37 9.22
N PRO A 23 18.49 5.03 9.16
CA PRO A 23 17.20 4.36 9.29
C PRO A 23 16.95 3.36 8.15
N CYS A 24 17.35 3.70 6.93
CA CYS A 24 17.20 2.81 5.76
C CYS A 24 18.10 1.58 5.84
N LEU A 25 19.25 1.66 6.51
CA LEU A 25 20.17 0.55 6.75
C LEU A 25 19.74 -0.34 7.92
N PHE A 26 19.22 0.25 9.01
CA PHE A 26 18.74 -0.54 10.15
C PHE A 26 17.38 -1.22 9.89
N PHE A 27 16.56 -0.64 9.00
CA PHE A 27 15.35 -1.29 8.44
C PHE A 27 15.60 -2.03 7.11
N GLY A 28 16.83 -2.03 6.61
CA GLY A 28 17.24 -2.63 5.33
C GLY A 28 17.32 -4.16 5.29
N GLY A 29 16.90 -4.84 6.37
CA GLY A 29 16.63 -6.29 6.36
C GLY A 29 15.23 -6.66 5.85
N GLY A 30 14.33 -5.68 5.74
CA GLY A 30 13.01 -5.86 5.16
C GLY A 30 12.95 -5.24 3.78
N SER A 31 12.91 -6.07 2.75
CA SER A 31 12.62 -5.70 1.36
C SER A 31 11.56 -4.59 1.26
N THR A 32 11.72 -3.73 0.25
CA THR A 32 10.90 -2.59 -0.18
C THR A 32 9.38 -2.86 -0.40
N GLN A 33 8.86 -3.99 0.08
CA GLN A 33 7.43 -4.32 0.15
C GLN A 33 6.67 -3.60 1.29
N PHE A 34 7.37 -2.91 2.21
CA PHE A 34 6.77 -2.19 3.35
C PHE A 34 5.72 -1.14 2.97
N LEU A 35 5.78 -0.58 1.77
CA LEU A 35 4.79 0.41 1.31
C LEU A 35 3.59 -0.21 0.57
N ILE A 36 3.56 -1.52 0.31
CA ILE A 36 2.59 -2.13 -0.62
C ILE A 36 1.79 -3.30 -0.03
N SER A 37 2.25 -3.99 1.02
CA SER A 37 1.47 -5.12 1.57
C SER A 37 0.44 -4.68 2.60
N ARG A 38 -0.84 -4.95 2.28
CA ARG A 38 -2.01 -4.67 3.12
C ARG A 38 -2.45 -5.88 3.95
N ASP A 39 -1.51 -6.73 4.36
CA ASP A 39 -1.84 -7.99 5.04
C ASP A 39 -1.01 -8.16 6.32
N GLY A 40 -1.71 -8.12 7.46
CA GLY A 40 -1.28 -8.65 8.77
C GLY A 40 -0.12 -7.94 9.48
N GLY A 41 -0.39 -6.82 10.19
CA GLY A 41 0.60 -6.22 11.12
C GLY A 41 0.54 -4.70 11.33
N GLY A 42 -0.40 -4.00 10.69
CA GLY A 42 -0.35 -2.54 10.51
C GLY A 42 -0.11 -1.67 11.76
N TRP A 43 -0.54 -2.09 12.95
CA TRP A 43 -0.33 -1.31 14.18
C TRP A 43 1.08 -1.47 14.77
N ILE A 44 1.67 -2.66 14.66
CA ILE A 44 3.03 -2.94 15.16
C ILE A 44 4.07 -2.29 14.24
N ASP A 45 3.80 -2.28 12.94
CA ASP A 45 4.68 -1.68 11.95
C ASP A 45 4.55 -0.16 11.88
N ALA A 46 3.34 0.39 12.14
CA ALA A 46 3.17 1.82 12.40
C ALA A 46 3.90 2.28 13.67
N ALA A 47 3.91 1.46 14.73
CA ALA A 47 4.64 1.78 15.97
C ALA A 47 6.16 1.83 15.74
N LYS A 48 6.72 0.91 14.93
CA LYS A 48 8.14 0.91 14.54
C LYS A 48 8.51 2.12 13.67
N PHE A 49 7.64 2.49 12.73
CA PHE A 49 7.83 3.69 11.91
C PHE A 49 7.78 4.97 12.77
N LEU A 50 6.82 5.05 13.70
CA LEU A 50 6.64 6.20 14.60
C LEU A 50 7.79 6.35 15.60
N THR A 51 8.34 5.24 16.11
CA THR A 51 9.54 5.28 16.96
C THR A 51 10.78 5.72 16.19
N GLY A 52 10.95 5.27 14.94
CA GLY A 52 12.02 5.75 14.05
C GLY A 52 11.89 7.24 13.70
N ALA A 53 10.69 7.71 13.37
CA ALA A 53 10.43 9.12 13.09
C ALA A 53 10.63 10.01 14.33
N SER A 54 10.18 9.56 15.50
CA SER A 54 10.33 10.28 16.77
C SER A 54 11.81 10.40 17.19
N SER A 55 12.61 9.35 16.99
CA SER A 55 14.05 9.36 17.32
C SER A 55 14.88 10.26 16.40
N ILE A 56 14.52 10.36 15.13
CA ILE A 56 15.16 11.31 14.21
C ILE A 56 14.73 12.75 14.54
N GLY A 57 13.43 12.96 14.77
CA GLY A 57 12.89 14.29 15.09
C GLY A 57 13.46 14.88 16.38
N SER A 58 13.67 14.05 17.40
CA SER A 58 14.21 14.48 18.70
C SER A 58 15.72 14.74 18.70
N LEU A 59 16.46 14.24 17.71
CA LEU A 59 17.90 14.53 17.55
C LEU A 59 18.16 15.65 16.53
N ALA A 60 17.44 15.67 15.41
CA ALA A 60 17.70 16.62 14.33
C ALA A 60 17.23 18.03 14.68
N ILE A 61 16.06 18.19 15.30
CA ILE A 61 15.47 19.50 15.57
C ILE A 61 16.32 20.30 16.59
N PRO A 62 16.79 19.73 17.71
CA PRO A 62 17.62 20.47 18.68
C PRO A 62 18.99 20.85 18.13
N ILE A 63 19.62 19.98 17.33
CA ILE A 63 20.93 20.23 16.71
C ILE A 63 20.84 21.40 15.72
N ILE A 64 19.76 21.47 14.93
CA ILE A 64 19.53 22.57 13.99
C ILE A 64 19.28 23.88 14.74
N LEU A 65 18.47 23.85 15.80
CA LEU A 65 18.15 25.05 16.59
C LEU A 65 19.34 25.56 17.43
N ARG A 66 20.21 24.66 17.91
CA ARG A 66 21.49 25.00 18.55
C ARG A 66 22.44 25.69 17.57
N HIS A 67 22.49 25.23 16.32
CA HIS A 67 23.36 25.81 15.29
C HIS A 67 22.89 27.20 14.84
N ALA A 68 21.63 27.54 15.07
CA ALA A 68 21.06 28.86 14.84
C ALA A 68 21.21 29.82 16.05
N ASP A 69 21.96 29.42 17.10
CA ASP A 69 22.15 30.15 18.36
C ASP A 69 20.85 30.57 19.07
N LEU A 70 19.73 29.91 18.76
CA LEU A 70 18.40 30.21 19.30
C LEU A 70 18.17 29.60 20.70
N ILE A 71 19.02 28.65 21.13
CA ILE A 71 18.81 27.84 22.35
C ILE A 71 20.12 27.71 23.17
N ASN A 72 20.01 27.95 24.48
CA ASN A 72 21.12 27.85 25.44
C ASN A 72 21.61 26.41 25.69
N THR A 73 22.86 26.27 26.10
CA THR A 73 23.55 24.98 26.30
C THR A 73 22.82 24.01 27.22
N GLY A 74 22.15 24.54 28.25
CA GLY A 74 21.40 23.75 29.24
C GLY A 74 20.13 23.13 28.68
N ALA A 75 19.44 23.78 27.74
CA ALA A 75 18.19 23.26 27.18
C ALA A 75 18.43 22.04 26.27
N MET A 76 19.53 22.01 25.51
CA MET A 76 19.91 20.79 24.77
C MET A 76 20.12 19.59 25.70
N PHE A 77 20.74 19.78 26.87
CA PHE A 77 20.98 18.68 27.81
C PHE A 77 19.67 18.07 28.34
N ILE A 78 18.65 18.89 28.55
CA ILE A 78 17.33 18.44 29.02
C ILE A 78 16.63 17.63 27.92
N GLU A 79 16.75 18.03 26.65
CA GLU A 79 16.16 17.29 25.54
C GLU A 79 16.87 15.95 25.28
N PHE A 80 18.21 15.92 25.31
CA PHE A 80 18.97 14.68 25.17
C PHE A 80 18.73 13.68 26.32
N THR A 81 18.59 14.17 27.55
CA THR A 81 18.26 13.32 28.71
C THR A 81 16.84 12.76 28.60
N SER A 82 15.87 13.55 28.12
CA SER A 82 14.50 13.06 27.86
C SER A 82 14.45 11.97 26.78
N PHE A 83 15.24 12.12 25.72
CA PHE A 83 15.36 11.11 24.66
C PHE A 83 16.01 9.81 25.18
N PHE A 84 17.07 9.93 25.99
CA PHE A 84 17.73 8.77 26.60
C PHE A 84 16.79 7.99 27.53
N ILE A 85 15.98 8.69 28.33
CA ILE A 85 14.96 8.07 29.20
C ILE A 85 13.88 7.38 28.34
N PHE A 86 13.44 7.99 27.24
CA PHE A 86 12.46 7.40 26.34
C PHE A 86 12.99 6.13 25.65
N VAL A 87 14.25 6.14 25.18
CA VAL A 87 14.88 4.93 24.60
C VAL A 87 15.07 3.84 25.65
N MET A 88 15.50 4.20 26.87
CA MET A 88 15.65 3.24 27.97
C MET A 88 14.32 2.62 28.40
N THR A 89 13.22 3.40 28.42
CA THR A 89 11.89 2.86 28.75
C THR A 89 11.35 1.93 27.66
N VAL A 90 11.58 2.23 26.38
CA VAL A 90 11.22 1.32 25.27
C VAL A 90 12.05 0.04 25.30
N LEU A 91 13.36 0.13 25.60
CA LEU A 91 14.23 -1.04 25.76
C LEU A 91 13.82 -1.88 26.97
N CYS A 92 13.48 -1.27 28.10
CA CYS A 92 12.94 -1.96 29.27
C CYS A 92 11.59 -2.63 28.95
N PHE A 93 10.72 -1.98 28.18
CA PHE A 93 9.43 -2.56 27.80
C PHE A 93 9.59 -3.74 26.83
N HIS A 94 10.50 -3.64 25.86
CA HIS A 94 10.82 -4.73 24.94
C HIS A 94 11.49 -5.91 25.66
N ARG A 95 12.31 -5.64 26.68
CA ARG A 95 12.96 -6.67 27.50
C ARG A 95 11.98 -7.32 28.48
N ALA A 96 11.08 -6.55 29.08
CA ALA A 96 9.99 -7.06 29.92
C ALA A 96 8.96 -7.89 29.15
N SER A 97 8.77 -7.63 27.85
CA SER A 97 7.89 -8.43 26.99
C SER A 97 8.49 -9.78 26.55
N LEU A 98 9.77 -10.04 26.86
CA LEU A 98 10.47 -11.29 26.54
C LEU A 98 10.72 -12.20 27.76
N ASP A 99 10.60 -11.69 28.99
CA ASP A 99 10.79 -12.46 30.23
C ASP A 99 9.52 -12.40 31.12
N ASP A 100 8.66 -13.43 31.03
CA ASP A 100 7.47 -13.62 31.90
C ASP A 100 7.81 -13.94 33.39
N ASP A 101 9.08 -13.83 33.81
CA ASP A 101 9.56 -14.25 35.14
C ASP A 101 9.98 -13.12 36.10
N TRP A 102 9.90 -11.85 35.69
CA TRP A 102 10.47 -10.72 36.45
C TRP A 102 9.61 -10.18 37.62
N LEU A 103 8.38 -10.67 37.80
CA LEU A 103 7.48 -10.23 38.89
C LEU A 103 7.71 -10.95 40.23
N LYS A 104 8.71 -11.83 40.34
CA LYS A 104 8.96 -12.62 41.56
C LYS A 104 10.17 -12.17 42.40
N SER A 105 10.98 -11.21 41.97
CA SER A 105 12.33 -11.06 42.53
C SER A 105 12.62 -9.83 43.40
N TRP A 106 11.66 -8.96 43.75
CA TRP A 106 11.98 -7.82 44.63
C TRP A 106 11.39 -7.90 46.04
N PRO A 107 12.25 -8.07 47.07
CA PRO A 107 11.90 -7.86 48.46
C PRO A 107 11.99 -6.36 48.78
N TYR A 108 11.20 -5.90 49.76
CA TYR A 108 11.05 -4.51 50.21
C TYR A 108 10.06 -3.65 49.42
N ILE A 109 8.78 -3.77 49.78
CA ILE A 109 8.04 -2.71 50.49
C ILE A 109 7.12 -3.45 51.47
N ASN A 110 7.55 -3.54 52.73
CA ASN A 110 6.66 -3.74 53.87
C ASN A 110 6.82 -2.49 54.73
N LEU A 111 5.71 -1.81 55.04
CA LEU A 111 5.37 -1.25 56.36
C LEU A 111 4.01 -0.53 56.27
N ASP A 112 3.00 -1.25 56.76
CA ASP A 112 1.88 -0.84 57.63
C ASP A 112 0.84 0.21 57.20
N CYS A 113 -0.37 -0.29 56.91
CA CYS A 113 -1.64 0.24 57.47
C CYS A 113 -2.76 -0.86 57.42
N PRO A 114 -3.52 -1.10 58.51
CA PRO A 114 -4.53 -2.17 58.63
C PRO A 114 -5.99 -1.62 58.42
N PRO A 115 -7.09 -2.39 58.64
CA PRO A 115 -7.48 -3.59 57.90
C PRO A 115 -9.00 -3.63 57.53
N VAL A 116 -9.39 -4.64 56.74
CA VAL A 116 -10.75 -5.26 56.56
C VAL A 116 -11.86 -4.46 55.85
N GLU A 117 -12.34 -4.98 54.69
CA GLU A 117 -13.77 -5.34 54.49
C GLU A 117 -14.02 -6.18 53.21
N GLU A 118 -14.91 -7.16 53.35
CA GLU A 118 -15.01 -8.45 52.64
C GLU A 118 -15.65 -8.42 51.22
N GLY A 119 -15.43 -7.35 50.44
CA GLY A 119 -16.07 -7.18 49.12
C GLY A 119 -15.28 -7.72 47.90
N SER A 120 -13.96 -7.90 48.02
CA SER A 120 -13.09 -7.96 46.82
C SER A 120 -12.77 -9.37 46.27
N GLU A 121 -12.95 -10.43 47.06
CA GLU A 121 -12.61 -11.80 46.61
C GLU A 121 -13.60 -12.37 45.59
N LYS A 122 -14.90 -12.09 45.74
CA LYS A 122 -15.91 -12.52 44.75
C LYS A 122 -15.73 -11.81 43.40
N ALA A 123 -15.29 -10.55 43.42
CA ALA A 123 -14.98 -9.78 42.21
C ALA A 123 -13.72 -10.33 41.52
N LYS A 124 -12.65 -10.61 42.28
CA LYS A 124 -11.43 -11.24 41.76
C LYS A 124 -11.68 -12.60 41.14
N ARG A 125 -12.47 -13.48 41.79
CA ARG A 125 -12.81 -14.81 41.25
C ARG A 125 -13.76 -14.77 40.04
N ARG A 126 -14.56 -13.71 39.88
CA ARG A 126 -15.36 -13.47 38.67
C ARG A 126 -14.50 -12.94 37.53
N PHE A 127 -13.59 -12.02 37.84
CA PHE A 127 -12.65 -11.46 36.87
C PHE A 127 -11.67 -12.52 36.36
N GLU A 128 -11.11 -13.37 37.23
CA GLU A 128 -10.24 -14.49 36.81
C GLU A 128 -10.97 -15.52 35.95
N ARG A 129 -12.25 -15.82 36.26
CA ARG A 129 -13.06 -16.70 35.40
C ARG A 129 -13.35 -16.05 34.04
N MET A 130 -13.61 -14.75 34.03
CA MET A 130 -13.87 -13.99 32.80
C MET A 130 -12.59 -13.89 31.93
N VAL A 131 -11.44 -13.65 32.55
CA VAL A 131 -10.12 -13.64 31.89
C VAL A 131 -9.76 -15.03 31.38
N ARG A 132 -10.03 -16.12 32.12
CA ARG A 132 -9.84 -17.49 31.61
C ARG A 132 -10.74 -17.79 30.41
N LEU A 133 -12.01 -17.39 30.44
CA LEU A 133 -12.94 -17.57 29.31
C LEU A 133 -12.56 -16.71 28.10
N MET A 134 -11.99 -15.52 28.31
CA MET A 134 -11.45 -14.68 27.24
C MET A 134 -10.15 -15.25 26.66
N ASN A 135 -9.29 -15.84 27.49
CA ASN A 135 -8.03 -16.46 27.06
C ASN A 135 -8.24 -17.81 26.35
N ASP A 136 -9.29 -18.57 26.69
CA ASP A 136 -9.69 -19.75 25.93
C ASP A 136 -10.32 -19.39 24.57
N LYS A 137 -11.00 -18.24 24.48
CA LYS A 137 -11.46 -17.71 23.18
C LYS A 137 -10.31 -17.23 22.31
N SER A 138 -9.24 -16.67 22.88
CA SER A 138 -8.05 -16.27 22.12
C SER A 138 -7.17 -17.47 21.70
N LYS A 139 -7.15 -18.55 22.51
CA LYS A 139 -6.45 -19.80 22.19
C LYS A 139 -7.20 -20.72 21.24
N ARG A 140 -8.51 -20.53 21.03
CA ARG A 140 -9.18 -20.96 19.79
C ARG A 140 -8.74 -20.05 18.66
N LYS A 141 -7.45 -20.13 18.35
CA LYS A 141 -6.87 -19.73 17.09
C LYS A 141 -7.67 -20.52 16.05
N VAL A 142 -8.67 -19.87 15.46
CA VAL A 142 -9.24 -20.27 14.19
C VAL A 142 -8.02 -20.56 13.35
N ARG A 143 -7.84 -21.84 12.98
CA ARG A 143 -6.83 -22.19 11.99
C ARG A 143 -7.28 -21.42 10.76
N GLU A 144 -6.71 -20.24 10.53
CA GLU A 144 -6.82 -19.58 9.24
C GLU A 144 -6.47 -20.68 8.23
N PRO A 145 -7.37 -21.02 7.30
CA PRO A 145 -6.99 -21.93 6.25
C PRO A 145 -5.74 -21.33 5.63
N LYS A 146 -4.63 -22.08 5.65
CA LYS A 146 -3.50 -21.74 4.80
C LYS A 146 -4.09 -21.69 3.41
N GLU A 147 -4.22 -20.50 2.84
CA GLU A 147 -4.47 -20.37 1.41
C GLU A 147 -3.24 -21.00 0.75
N GLU A 148 -3.32 -22.30 0.48
CA GLU A 148 -2.49 -22.92 -0.53
C GLU A 148 -2.84 -22.17 -1.81
N ASN A 149 -2.00 -21.21 -2.15
CA ASN A 149 -2.11 -20.46 -3.39
C ASN A 149 -1.75 -21.46 -4.49
N VAL A 150 -2.70 -22.31 -4.87
CA VAL A 150 -2.58 -23.23 -5.98
C VAL A 150 -2.44 -22.33 -7.21
N THR A 151 -1.20 -22.10 -7.63
CA THR A 151 -0.88 -21.34 -8.83
C THR A 151 -1.28 -22.18 -10.04
N LEU A 152 -2.57 -22.12 -10.37
CA LEU A 152 -3.15 -22.66 -11.59
C LEU A 152 -2.72 -21.74 -12.74
N GLY A 153 -1.58 -22.05 -13.34
CA GLY A 153 -1.06 -21.37 -14.52
C GLY A 153 -0.46 -22.37 -15.50
N PRO A 154 -0.35 -22.01 -16.78
CA PRO A 154 0.32 -22.86 -17.76
C PRO A 154 1.79 -23.07 -17.34
N ALA A 155 2.26 -24.32 -17.44
CA ALA A 155 3.66 -24.64 -17.21
C ALA A 155 4.48 -24.18 -18.42
N VAL A 156 5.19 -23.07 -18.28
CA VAL A 156 5.90 -22.39 -19.38
C VAL A 156 7.40 -22.46 -19.10
N ARG A 157 8.20 -22.62 -20.16
CA ARG A 157 9.66 -22.62 -20.06
C ARG A 157 10.17 -21.23 -19.73
N GLU A 158 11.31 -21.15 -19.06
CA GLU A 158 11.95 -19.87 -18.73
C GLU A 158 12.23 -19.06 -20.01
N GLY A 159 11.74 -17.81 -20.05
CA GLY A 159 11.92 -16.90 -21.19
C GLY A 159 10.76 -16.88 -22.20
N GLU A 160 9.81 -17.81 -22.13
CA GLU A 160 8.62 -17.81 -22.98
C GLU A 160 7.47 -17.00 -22.36
N HIS A 161 6.66 -16.37 -23.21
CA HIS A 161 5.54 -15.54 -22.78
C HIS A 161 4.22 -16.16 -23.14
N VAL A 162 3.32 -16.20 -22.16
CA VAL A 162 1.92 -16.59 -22.35
C VAL A 162 1.18 -15.37 -22.83
N PHE A 163 0.70 -15.44 -24.07
CA PHE A 163 -0.03 -14.35 -24.69
C PHE A 163 -1.53 -14.48 -24.42
N GLY A 164 -2.13 -13.39 -23.93
CA GLY A 164 -3.57 -13.16 -23.98
C GLY A 164 -3.93 -12.04 -24.97
N VAL A 165 -5.22 -11.79 -25.14
CA VAL A 165 -5.71 -10.67 -25.94
C VAL A 165 -6.49 -9.71 -25.05
N ALA A 166 -6.01 -8.48 -24.95
CA ALA A 166 -6.68 -7.38 -24.27
C ALA A 166 -7.56 -6.59 -25.25
N HIS A 167 -8.86 -6.81 -25.15
CA HIS A 167 -9.89 -6.01 -25.80
C HIS A 167 -10.14 -4.75 -24.97
N ILE A 168 -9.61 -3.62 -25.43
CA ILE A 168 -9.82 -2.31 -24.81
C ILE A 168 -10.95 -1.62 -25.57
N PHE A 169 -12.14 -1.59 -24.98
CA PHE A 169 -13.25 -0.82 -25.54
C PHE A 169 -13.33 0.55 -24.87
N ALA A 170 -12.98 1.59 -25.62
CA ALA A 170 -12.96 2.96 -25.14
C ALA A 170 -14.07 3.78 -25.80
N SER A 171 -15.16 4.00 -25.06
CA SER A 171 -16.23 4.90 -25.46
C SER A 171 -16.12 6.24 -24.74
N PHE A 172 -16.99 7.19 -25.07
CA PHE A 172 -17.05 8.48 -24.38
C PHE A 172 -17.74 8.41 -23.01
N ASN A 173 -18.47 7.32 -22.74
CA ASN A 173 -19.24 7.18 -21.49
C ASN A 173 -18.56 6.20 -20.53
N ASP A 174 -17.93 5.14 -21.03
CA ASP A 174 -17.22 4.15 -20.19
C ASP A 174 -16.05 3.51 -20.96
N THR A 175 -15.17 2.87 -20.21
CA THR A 175 -13.98 2.15 -20.70
C THR A 175 -13.99 0.72 -20.17
N PHE A 176 -13.80 -0.25 -21.04
CA PHE A 176 -13.77 -1.66 -20.69
C PHE A 176 -12.40 -2.22 -21.01
N ILE A 177 -11.85 -2.96 -20.06
CA ILE A 177 -10.62 -3.72 -20.24
C ILE A 177 -10.99 -5.17 -20.04
N HIS A 178 -10.94 -5.91 -21.14
CA HIS A 178 -11.37 -7.28 -21.20
C HIS A 178 -10.25 -8.14 -21.76
N VAL A 179 -9.71 -9.02 -20.92
CA VAL A 179 -8.64 -9.95 -21.30
C VAL A 179 -9.23 -11.32 -21.55
N THR A 180 -8.92 -11.86 -22.72
CA THR A 180 -9.33 -13.18 -23.18
C THR A 180 -8.12 -14.02 -23.56
N ASP A 181 -8.38 -15.28 -23.86
CA ASP A 181 -7.46 -16.16 -24.56
C ASP A 181 -7.19 -15.68 -26.01
N LEU A 182 -6.28 -16.36 -26.70
CA LEU A 182 -5.93 -16.08 -28.10
C LEU A 182 -7.09 -16.34 -29.08
N SER A 183 -7.96 -17.32 -28.79
CA SER A 183 -9.17 -17.55 -29.60
C SER A 183 -10.21 -16.45 -29.40
N GLY A 184 -10.15 -15.69 -28.30
CA GLY A 184 -11.12 -14.67 -27.93
C GLY A 184 -12.48 -15.23 -27.50
N ARG A 185 -12.54 -16.53 -27.17
CA ARG A 185 -13.79 -17.20 -26.76
C ARG A 185 -13.92 -17.22 -25.24
N GLU A 186 -12.83 -17.47 -24.53
CA GLU A 186 -12.83 -17.60 -23.09
C GLU A 186 -12.32 -16.31 -22.43
N THR A 187 -13.07 -15.84 -21.45
CA THR A 187 -12.82 -14.57 -20.76
C THR A 187 -12.06 -14.84 -19.48
N MET A 188 -10.85 -14.30 -19.36
CA MET A 188 -10.03 -14.44 -18.16
C MET A 188 -10.44 -13.38 -17.14
N VAL A 189 -10.44 -12.11 -17.55
CA VAL A 189 -10.74 -10.98 -16.66
C VAL A 189 -11.48 -9.90 -17.41
N ARG A 190 -12.53 -9.37 -16.80
CA ARG A 190 -13.28 -8.20 -17.31
C ARG A 190 -13.48 -7.18 -16.21
N ILE A 191 -12.97 -5.97 -16.39
CA ILE A 191 -13.18 -4.85 -15.47
C ILE A 191 -13.46 -3.59 -16.30
N THR A 192 -14.35 -2.75 -15.82
CA THR A 192 -14.70 -1.47 -16.46
C THR A 192 -14.29 -0.28 -15.61
N GLY A 193 -14.20 0.89 -16.20
CA GLY A 193 -13.94 2.15 -15.50
C GLY A 193 -15.03 2.45 -14.46
N GLY A 194 -16.30 2.23 -14.83
CA GLY A 194 -17.43 2.39 -13.91
C GLY A 194 -17.44 1.43 -12.72
N MET A 195 -16.74 0.29 -12.77
CA MET A 195 -16.60 -0.57 -11.57
C MET A 195 -15.66 0.04 -10.51
N LYS A 196 -14.79 0.97 -10.91
CA LYS A 196 -13.76 1.57 -10.04
C LYS A 196 -14.14 2.95 -9.54
N VAL A 197 -15.00 3.65 -10.25
CA VAL A 197 -15.46 4.99 -9.91
C VAL A 197 -16.97 4.97 -9.71
N LYS A 198 -17.44 5.58 -8.61
CA LYS A 198 -18.88 5.61 -8.26
C LYS A 198 -19.67 6.73 -8.97
N ALA A 199 -18.98 7.63 -9.66
CA ALA A 199 -19.59 8.78 -10.30
C ALA A 199 -19.76 8.52 -11.80
N ASP A 200 -21.01 8.54 -12.27
CA ASP A 200 -21.40 8.23 -13.66
C ASP A 200 -20.68 9.10 -14.69
N ARG A 201 -20.39 10.36 -14.35
CA ARG A 201 -19.68 11.29 -15.25
C ARG A 201 -18.20 10.92 -15.46
N ASP A 202 -17.61 10.20 -14.51
CA ASP A 202 -16.18 9.94 -14.42
C ASP A 202 -15.83 8.49 -14.83
N GLU A 203 -16.81 7.71 -15.30
CA GLU A 203 -16.62 6.33 -15.77
C GLU A 203 -15.69 6.23 -16.99
N SER A 204 -15.76 7.19 -17.92
CA SER A 204 -14.86 7.26 -19.09
C SER A 204 -13.53 7.95 -18.79
N SER A 205 -13.35 8.49 -17.58
CA SER A 205 -12.19 9.29 -17.24
C SER A 205 -10.88 8.48 -17.41
N PRO A 206 -9.78 9.13 -17.79
CA PRO A 206 -8.49 8.47 -17.92
C PRO A 206 -8.01 7.86 -16.59
N TYR A 207 -8.43 8.42 -15.46
CA TYR A 207 -8.13 7.90 -14.13
C TYR A 207 -8.86 6.58 -13.84
N ALA A 208 -10.17 6.50 -14.15
CA ALA A 208 -10.94 5.27 -14.01
C ALA A 208 -10.35 4.12 -14.84
N ALA A 209 -9.98 4.42 -16.09
CA ALA A 209 -9.36 3.45 -17.00
C ALA A 209 -8.00 2.95 -16.48
N MET A 210 -7.20 3.82 -15.86
CA MET A 210 -5.92 3.45 -15.26
C MET A 210 -6.10 2.48 -14.09
N LEU A 211 -7.04 2.76 -13.18
CA LEU A 211 -7.33 1.88 -12.05
C LEU A 211 -7.81 0.51 -12.54
N ALA A 212 -8.77 0.49 -13.48
CA ALA A 212 -9.25 -0.75 -14.07
C ALA A 212 -8.12 -1.58 -14.70
N ALA A 213 -7.17 -0.94 -15.39
CA ALA A 213 -6.02 -1.62 -16.01
C ALA A 213 -5.10 -2.27 -14.98
N GLN A 214 -4.84 -1.60 -13.86
CA GLN A 214 -4.02 -2.12 -12.77
C GLN A 214 -4.64 -3.39 -12.17
N ASP A 215 -5.94 -3.35 -11.88
CA ASP A 215 -6.66 -4.50 -11.33
C ASP A 215 -6.71 -5.68 -12.31
N VAL A 216 -6.92 -5.41 -13.60
CA VAL A 216 -6.89 -6.45 -14.64
C VAL A 216 -5.51 -7.11 -14.67
N SER A 217 -4.45 -6.31 -14.67
CA SER A 217 -3.09 -6.84 -14.73
C SER A 217 -2.72 -7.69 -13.52
N GLN A 218 -3.23 -7.35 -12.32
CA GLN A 218 -3.00 -8.16 -11.13
C GLN A 218 -3.64 -9.54 -11.27
N ARG A 219 -4.92 -9.59 -11.67
CA ARG A 219 -5.63 -10.86 -11.91
C ARG A 219 -5.03 -11.67 -13.06
N CYS A 220 -4.54 -11.01 -14.11
CA CYS A 220 -3.84 -11.71 -15.20
C CYS A 220 -2.55 -12.38 -14.74
N LYS A 221 -1.81 -11.76 -13.81
CA LYS A 221 -0.59 -12.35 -13.23
C LYS A 221 -0.89 -13.55 -12.34
N GLU A 222 -1.98 -13.50 -11.59
CA GLU A 222 -2.46 -14.63 -10.78
C GLU A 222 -2.74 -15.86 -11.67
N LEU A 223 -3.25 -15.63 -12.88
CA LEU A 223 -3.51 -16.67 -13.90
C LEU A 223 -2.26 -17.08 -14.73
N GLY A 224 -1.10 -16.46 -14.50
CA GLY A 224 0.15 -16.77 -15.22
C GLY A 224 0.27 -16.16 -16.62
N ILE A 225 -0.55 -15.15 -16.96
CA ILE A 225 -0.45 -14.44 -18.25
C ILE A 225 0.64 -13.38 -18.13
N THR A 226 1.60 -13.38 -19.07
CA THR A 226 2.77 -12.49 -19.02
C THR A 226 2.78 -11.44 -20.13
N ALA A 227 2.14 -11.72 -21.27
CA ALA A 227 2.07 -10.82 -22.40
C ALA A 227 0.63 -10.66 -22.93
N LEU A 228 0.34 -9.51 -23.54
CA LEU A 228 -0.98 -9.17 -24.08
C LEU A 228 -0.86 -8.58 -25.50
N HIS A 229 -1.63 -9.12 -26.43
CA HIS A 229 -1.98 -8.45 -27.67
C HIS A 229 -3.11 -7.46 -27.41
N ILE A 230 -3.00 -6.24 -27.92
CA ILE A 230 -3.98 -5.19 -27.65
C ILE A 230 -4.87 -5.01 -28.88
N LYS A 231 -6.17 -5.16 -28.68
CA LYS A 231 -7.21 -4.81 -29.65
C LYS A 231 -7.97 -3.61 -29.15
N LEU A 232 -7.63 -2.44 -29.68
CA LEU A 232 -8.29 -1.19 -29.34
C LEU A 232 -9.60 -1.06 -30.13
N ARG A 233 -10.68 -0.69 -29.45
CA ARG A 233 -12.01 -0.56 -30.05
C ARG A 233 -12.70 0.72 -29.58
N ALA A 234 -13.05 1.59 -30.51
CA ALA A 234 -14.04 2.65 -30.28
C ALA A 234 -15.47 2.16 -30.55
N THR A 235 -16.46 3.02 -30.32
CA THR A 235 -17.89 2.68 -30.51
C THR A 235 -18.20 2.22 -31.94
N GLY A 236 -17.67 2.93 -32.94
CA GLY A 236 -17.77 2.57 -34.36
C GLY A 236 -19.19 2.49 -34.92
N GLY A 237 -19.35 1.78 -36.03
CA GLY A 237 -20.61 1.65 -36.75
C GLY A 237 -21.08 3.01 -37.30
N ASN A 238 -22.34 3.35 -37.01
CA ASN A 238 -22.90 4.66 -37.34
C ASN A 238 -22.53 5.77 -36.31
N LYS A 239 -21.82 5.44 -35.23
CA LYS A 239 -21.41 6.41 -34.19
C LYS A 239 -19.99 6.92 -34.45
N THR A 240 -19.31 7.36 -33.38
CA THR A 240 -17.95 7.86 -33.41
C THR A 240 -16.95 6.72 -33.59
N LYS A 241 -16.01 6.90 -34.53
CA LYS A 241 -14.90 5.97 -34.78
C LYS A 241 -13.67 6.30 -33.95
N THR A 242 -13.60 7.50 -33.39
CA THR A 242 -12.51 7.94 -32.51
C THR A 242 -12.62 7.25 -31.15
N PRO A 243 -11.53 6.65 -30.62
CA PRO A 243 -11.53 6.05 -29.29
C PRO A 243 -11.73 7.13 -28.21
N GLY A 244 -12.37 6.73 -27.11
CA GLY A 244 -12.60 7.59 -25.96
C GLY A 244 -11.34 7.93 -25.16
N PRO A 245 -11.45 8.86 -24.19
CA PRO A 245 -10.30 9.43 -23.46
C PRO A 245 -9.50 8.42 -22.64
N GLY A 246 -10.11 7.35 -22.13
CA GLY A 246 -9.38 6.34 -21.36
C GLY A 246 -8.61 5.28 -22.16
N ALA A 247 -8.64 5.32 -23.51
CA ALA A 247 -7.92 4.37 -24.36
C ALA A 247 -6.41 4.37 -24.11
N GLN A 248 -5.78 5.53 -24.22
CA GLN A 248 -4.34 5.70 -24.06
C GLN A 248 -3.89 5.44 -22.61
N SER A 249 -4.71 5.88 -21.65
CA SER A 249 -4.43 5.70 -20.22
C SER A 249 -4.44 4.23 -19.82
N ALA A 250 -5.42 3.45 -20.29
CA ALA A 250 -5.47 2.00 -20.05
C ALA A 250 -4.25 1.28 -20.62
N LEU A 251 -3.89 1.57 -21.88
CA LEU A 251 -2.74 0.95 -22.56
C LEU A 251 -1.43 1.25 -21.80
N ARG A 252 -1.22 2.51 -21.42
CA ARG A 252 -0.04 2.94 -20.66
C ARG A 252 0.00 2.29 -19.27
N ALA A 253 -1.14 2.13 -18.62
CA ALA A 253 -1.24 1.51 -17.30
C ALA A 253 -0.91 0.02 -17.34
N LEU A 254 -1.37 -0.71 -18.36
CA LEU A 254 -1.01 -2.12 -18.58
C LEU A 254 0.50 -2.30 -18.82
N ALA A 255 1.12 -1.40 -19.60
CA ALA A 255 2.57 -1.41 -19.78
C ALA A 255 3.31 -1.20 -18.44
N ARG A 256 2.87 -0.21 -17.66
CA ARG A 256 3.50 0.16 -16.39
C ARG A 256 3.32 -0.91 -15.31
N SER A 257 2.23 -1.67 -15.34
CA SER A 257 2.00 -2.76 -14.40
C SER A 257 2.79 -4.02 -14.74
N GLY A 258 3.62 -4.01 -15.79
CA GLY A 258 4.58 -5.08 -16.10
C GLY A 258 4.06 -6.15 -17.05
N MET A 259 2.91 -5.92 -17.71
CA MET A 259 2.47 -6.79 -18.81
C MET A 259 3.29 -6.47 -20.07
N LYS A 260 3.83 -7.48 -20.73
CA LYS A 260 4.54 -7.28 -22.01
C LYS A 260 3.53 -7.01 -23.12
N ILE A 261 3.67 -5.90 -23.82
CA ILE A 261 2.80 -5.54 -24.93
C ILE A 261 3.31 -6.21 -26.20
N GLY A 262 2.43 -6.95 -26.86
CA GLY A 262 2.66 -7.52 -28.18
C GLY A 262 2.19 -6.58 -29.29
N ARG A 263 1.39 -7.13 -30.20
CA ARG A 263 0.79 -6.38 -31.32
C ARG A 263 -0.35 -5.48 -30.84
N ILE A 264 -0.44 -4.29 -31.41
CA ILE A 264 -1.53 -3.34 -31.18
C ILE A 264 -2.31 -3.21 -32.49
N GLU A 265 -3.60 -3.49 -32.45
CA GLU A 265 -4.51 -3.44 -33.60
C GLU A 265 -5.74 -2.59 -33.26
N ASP A 266 -6.22 -1.81 -34.22
CA ASP A 266 -7.52 -1.14 -34.13
C ASP A 266 -8.60 -2.06 -34.74
N VAL A 267 -9.56 -2.47 -33.92
CA VAL A 267 -10.70 -3.30 -34.30
C VAL A 267 -12.02 -2.52 -34.23
N THR A 268 -11.96 -1.21 -34.42
CA THR A 268 -13.15 -0.38 -34.58
C THR A 268 -14.04 -0.92 -35.71
N PRO A 269 -15.34 -1.17 -35.47
CA PRO A 269 -16.21 -1.64 -36.52
C PRO A 269 -16.46 -0.52 -37.52
N ILE A 270 -15.90 -0.65 -38.72
CA ILE A 270 -16.06 0.28 -39.84
C ILE A 270 -17.01 -0.38 -40.86
N PRO A 271 -18.26 0.11 -40.98
CA PRO A 271 -19.19 -0.42 -41.97
C PRO A 271 -18.84 0.09 -43.38
N THR A 272 -19.10 -0.72 -44.40
CA THR A 272 -18.95 -0.33 -45.82
C THR A 272 -19.96 0.77 -46.21
N ASP A 273 -21.23 0.54 -45.87
CA ASP A 273 -22.28 1.56 -45.80
C ASP A 273 -23.01 1.43 -44.46
N SER A 274 -23.54 2.53 -43.95
CA SER A 274 -24.07 2.62 -42.59
C SER A 274 -25.56 2.93 -42.56
N THR A 275 -26.25 2.38 -41.56
CA THR A 275 -27.62 2.78 -41.26
C THR A 275 -27.68 4.24 -40.80
N ARG A 276 -28.86 4.85 -40.95
CA ARG A 276 -29.11 6.24 -40.54
C ARG A 276 -28.64 6.49 -39.10
N ARG A 277 -27.82 7.52 -38.91
CA ARG A 277 -27.31 7.93 -37.58
C ARG A 277 -28.45 8.33 -36.64
N LYS A 278 -28.28 8.08 -35.34
CA LYS A 278 -29.19 8.54 -34.29
C LYS A 278 -29.20 10.09 -34.29
N GLY A 279 -30.35 10.67 -34.61
CA GLY A 279 -30.55 12.12 -34.67
C GLY A 279 -31.54 12.53 -35.77
N GLY A 280 -32.08 13.74 -35.68
CA GLY A 280 -32.85 14.33 -36.77
C GLY A 280 -31.95 14.76 -37.93
N ARG A 281 -32.55 15.12 -39.07
CA ARG A 281 -31.81 15.72 -40.21
C ARG A 281 -31.02 16.97 -39.81
N ARG A 282 -31.52 17.70 -38.80
CA ARG A 282 -30.90 18.90 -38.24
C ARG A 282 -29.83 18.63 -37.19
N GLY A 283 -29.52 17.37 -36.90
CA GLY A 283 -28.54 16.96 -35.89
C GLY A 283 -29.04 17.06 -34.44
N ARG A 284 -28.12 16.87 -33.49
CA ARG A 284 -28.33 17.10 -32.06
C ARG A 284 -28.05 18.57 -31.77
N ARG A 285 -29.08 19.31 -31.36
CA ARG A 285 -28.98 20.71 -30.90
C ARG A 285 -29.05 20.69 -29.38
N LEU A 286 -27.93 20.98 -28.74
CA LEU A 286 -27.83 21.22 -27.30
C LEU A 286 -27.51 22.69 -27.11
#